data_AF-A0A0S8FXB9-F1
#
_entry.id   AF-A0A0S8FXB9-F1
#
_cell.length_a   1.000
_cell.length_b   1.000
_cell.length_c   1.000
_cell.angle_alpha   90.00
_cell.angle_beta   90.00
_cell.angle_gamma   90.00
#
_symmetry.space_group_name_H-M   'P 1'
#
loop_
_entity.id
_entity.type
_entity.pdbx_description
1 polymer ?
#
loop_
_entity_poly.entity_id
_entity_poly.type
_entity_poly.pdbx_seq_one_letter_code
_entity_poly.pdbx_strand_id
1 'polypeptide(L)' 'MPKVEDTEENFALCLNEQCGKCPSFPGVEGEALYCARGRSAGKVQRRQCICPDCPIWIKYGQGRTFYCDQ' A
#
# COMPACT_ATOMS: atom_id res chain seq x y z
N MET A 1 12.86 -9.56 -1.55
CA MET A 1 12.02 -8.65 -0.73
C MET A 1 11.17 -9.51 0.18
N PRO A 2 11.12 -9.24 1.49
CA PRO A 2 10.29 -9.98 2.42
C PRO A 2 8.82 -9.86 2.01
N LYS A 3 8.08 -10.97 2.12
CA LYS A 3 6.63 -10.98 1.90
C LYS A 3 5.98 -10.25 3.07
N VAL A 4 5.24 -9.19 2.80
CA VAL A 4 4.40 -8.52 3.80
C VAL A 4 3.25 -9.46 4.15
N GLU A 5 2.98 -9.60 5.44
CA GLU A 5 1.88 -10.44 5.92
C GLU A 5 0.53 -9.73 5.71
N ASP A 6 -0.44 -10.45 5.16
CA ASP A 6 -1.81 -9.97 4.98
C ASP A 6 -2.64 -10.26 6.22
N THR A 7 -2.38 -9.52 7.30
CA THR A 7 -3.17 -9.56 8.53
C THR A 7 -4.17 -8.42 8.56
N GLU A 8 -5.26 -8.58 9.33
CA GLU A 8 -6.25 -7.52 9.53
C GLU A 8 -5.62 -6.25 10.13
N GLU A 9 -4.66 -6.41 11.04
CA GLU A 9 -3.89 -5.30 11.63
C GLU A 9 -3.09 -4.54 10.57
N ASN A 10 -2.32 -5.23 9.72
CA ASN A 10 -1.56 -4.60 8.65
C ASN A 10 -2.49 -3.93 7.63
N PHE A 11 -3.62 -4.55 7.32
CA PHE A 11 -4.61 -3.98 6.42
C PHE A 11 -5.21 -2.70 6.98
N ALA A 12 -5.70 -2.72 8.23
CA ALA A 12 -6.29 -1.58 8.90
C ALA A 12 -5.28 -0.43 9.05
N LEU A 13 -4.04 -0.73 9.47
CA LEU A 13 -2.98 0.25 9.57
C LEU A 13 -2.67 0.86 8.20
N CYS A 14 -2.53 0.03 7.17
CA CYS A 14 -2.25 0.52 5.82
C CYS A 14 -3.39 1.39 5.28
N LEU A 15 -4.64 0.97 5.43
CA LEU A 15 -5.81 1.72 4.96
C LEU A 15 -5.93 3.05 5.70
N ASN A 16 -5.82 3.06 7.02
CA ASN A 16 -6.08 4.25 7.83
C ASN A 16 -4.91 5.25 7.83
N GLU A 17 -3.67 4.78 7.78
CA GLU A 17 -2.48 5.63 7.97
C GLU A 17 -1.63 5.81 6.71
N GLN A 18 -1.77 4.98 5.67
CA GLN A 18 -0.94 5.07 4.47
C GLN A 18 -1.72 5.08 3.16
N CYS A 19 -2.20 3.94 2.66
CA CYS A 19 -2.88 3.88 1.37
C CYS A 19 -4.10 4.80 1.35
N GLY A 20 -4.93 4.88 2.39
CA GLY A 20 -6.11 5.76 2.40
C GLY A 20 -5.78 7.26 2.40
N LYS A 21 -4.55 7.65 2.78
CA LYS A 21 -4.05 9.04 2.73
C LYS A 21 -3.13 9.30 1.53
N CYS A 22 -2.87 8.28 0.71
CA CYS A 22 -1.91 8.38 -0.38
C CYS A 22 -2.49 9.20 -1.55
N PRO A 23 -1.74 10.19 -2.08
CA PRO A 23 -2.19 10.97 -3.25
C PRO A 23 -2.42 10.13 -4.51
N SER A 24 -1.80 8.95 -4.58
CA SER A 24 -1.93 7.99 -5.68
C SER A 24 -2.96 6.89 -5.40
N PHE A 25 -3.72 6.98 -4.29
CA PHE A 25 -4.77 6.01 -3.96
C PHE A 25 -5.91 6.10 -4.99
N PRO A 26 -6.32 4.98 -5.61
CA PRO A 26 -7.36 4.98 -6.63
C PRO A 26 -8.78 5.11 -6.06
N GLY A 27 -8.95 5.07 -4.73
CA GLY A 27 -10.27 5.26 -4.10
C GLY A 27 -11.20 4.06 -4.21
N VAL A 28 -10.67 2.86 -4.45
CA VAL A 28 -11.47 1.64 -4.49
C VAL A 28 -11.73 1.15 -3.07
N GLU A 29 -13.01 1.03 -2.71
CA GLU A 29 -13.42 0.59 -1.38
C GLU A 29 -12.94 -0.83 -1.09
N GLY A 30 -12.44 -1.06 0.13
CA GLY A 30 -11.93 -2.36 0.55
C GLY A 30 -10.52 -2.70 0.02
N GLU A 31 -9.91 -1.83 -0.78
CA GLU A 31 -8.54 -2.02 -1.26
C GLU A 31 -7.51 -1.22 -0.45
N ALA A 32 -6.47 -1.91 0.01
CA ALA A 32 -5.26 -1.35 0.60
C ALA A 32 -4.20 -2.47 0.65
N LEU A 33 -3.05 -2.20 1.29
CA LEU A 33 -2.00 -3.19 1.51
C LEU A 33 -1.54 -3.86 0.20
N TYR A 34 -1.43 -3.08 -0.87
CA TYR A 34 -1.10 -3.58 -2.21
C TYR A 34 0.26 -4.30 -2.27
N CYS A 35 1.17 -4.00 -1.35
CA CYS A 35 2.45 -4.70 -1.21
C CYS A 35 2.32 -6.17 -0.73
N ALA A 36 1.15 -6.56 -0.21
CA ALA A 36 0.80 -7.95 0.14
C ALA A 36 -0.29 -8.53 -0.75
N ARG A 37 -1.29 -7.71 -1.13
CA ARG A 37 -2.51 -8.14 -1.84
C ARG A 37 -2.43 -8.04 -3.37
N GLY A 38 -1.40 -7.37 -3.90
CA GLY A 38 -1.25 -7.11 -5.34
C GLY A 38 -1.85 -5.77 -5.76
N ARG A 39 -1.82 -5.46 -7.07
CA ARG A 39 -2.33 -4.20 -7.63
C ARG A 39 -3.81 -3.93 -7.38
N SER A 40 -4.17 -2.66 -7.48
CA SER A 40 -5.57 -2.20 -7.48
C SER A 40 -6.32 -2.69 -8.71
N ALA A 41 -7.63 -2.94 -8.55
CA ALA A 41 -8.55 -3.09 -9.68
C ALA A 41 -8.86 -1.75 -10.39
N GLY A 42 -8.62 -0.63 -9.71
CA GLY A 42 -8.83 0.72 -10.22
C GLY A 42 -7.67 1.25 -11.05
N LYS A 43 -7.92 2.34 -11.79
CA LYS A 43 -6.87 3.04 -12.54
C LYS A 43 -6.04 3.92 -11.60
N VAL A 44 -4.81 3.51 -11.34
CA VAL A 44 -3.86 4.30 -10.55
C VAL A 44 -3.20 5.38 -11.38
N GLN A 45 -3.18 6.61 -10.86
CA GLN A 45 -2.37 7.70 -11.40
C GLN A 45 -1.16 7.89 -10.49
N ARG A 46 0.06 7.66 -11.00
CA ARG A 46 1.29 7.91 -10.26
C ARG A 46 1.44 9.40 -9.98
N ARG A 47 1.27 9.78 -8.72
CA ARG A 47 1.61 11.11 -8.19
C ARG A 47 2.80 10.93 -7.24
N GLN A 48 2.68 11.41 -6.01
CA GLN A 48 3.61 11.10 -4.93
C GLN A 48 3.15 9.85 -4.18
N CYS A 49 4.11 9.06 -3.70
CA CYS A 49 3.88 7.85 -2.92
C CYS A 49 4.53 7.99 -1.54
N ILE A 50 3.75 7.71 -0.49
CA ILE A 50 4.17 7.78 0.91
C ILE A 50 4.52 6.39 1.48
N CYS A 51 4.64 5.36 0.63
CA CYS A 51 5.06 4.03 1.07
C CYS A 51 6.42 4.00 1.78
N PRO A 52 7.45 4.78 1.41
CA PRO A 52 8.72 4.77 2.14
C PRO A 52 8.60 5.14 3.62
N ASP A 53 7.59 5.94 3.98
CA ASP A 53 7.29 6.35 5.36
C ASP A 53 6.33 5.38 6.07
N CYS A 54 5.90 4.30 5.41
CA CYS A 54 4.96 3.34 5.97
C CYS A 54 5.65 2.43 7.00
N PRO A 55 5.10 2.26 8.22
CA PRO A 55 5.62 1.32 9.20
C PRO A 55 5.76 -0.11 8.67
N ILE A 56 4.82 -0.56 7.83
CA ILE A 56 4.86 -1.89 7.20
C ILE A 56 6.00 -1.97 6.19
N TRP A 57 6.17 -0.93 5.37
CA TRP A 57 7.26 -0.89 4.38
C TRP A 57 8.63 -0.94 5.06
N ILE A 58 8.80 -0.18 6.15
CA ILE A 58 10.02 -0.13 6.95
C ILE A 58 10.25 -1.48 7.67
N LYS A 59 9.22 -2.01 8.35
CA LYS A 59 9.28 -3.27 9.10
C LYS A 59 9.70 -4.44 8.22
N TYR A 60 9.17 -4.52 7.00
CA TYR A 60 9.49 -5.59 6.05
C TYR A 60 10.63 -5.22 5.08
N GLY A 61 11.33 -4.09 5.28
CA GLY A 61 12.50 -3.73 4.46
C GLY A 61 12.20 -3.71 2.95
N GLN A 62 11.05 -3.16 2.57
CA GLN A 62 10.63 -3.12 1.18
C GLN A 62 11.56 -2.19 0.37
N GLY A 63 11.78 -2.49 -0.92
CA GLY A 63 12.69 -1.73 -1.78
C GLY A 63 12.01 -1.00 -2.94
N ARG A 64 10.69 -1.18 -3.10
CA ARG A 64 9.88 -0.60 -4.17
C ARG A 64 8.71 0.19 -3.59
N THR A 65 8.16 1.09 -4.37
CA THR A 65 6.94 1.85 -4.08
C THR A 65 5.93 1.61 -5.21
N PHE A 66 4.75 2.22 -5.12
CA PHE A 66 3.70 2.09 -6.16
C PHE A 66 3.19 0.64 -6.40
N TYR A 67 3.11 -0.19 -5.36
CA TYR A 67 2.52 -1.54 -5.48
C TYR A 67 1.06 -1.51 -5.94
N CYS A 68 0.35 -0.38 -5.79
CA CYS A 68 -1.02 -0.23 -6.25
C CYS A 68 -1.16 -0.32 -7.78
N ASP A 69 -0.08 -0.13 -8.56
CA ASP A 69 -0.12 -0.19 -10.04
C ASP A 69 0.66 -1.34 -10.68
N GLN A 70 1.27 -2.23 -9.87
CA GLN A 70 2.11 -3.36 -10.32
C GLN A 70 1.44 -4.70 -10.02
#